data_AF-R7I959-F1
#
_entry.id   AF-R7I959-F1
#
_cell.length_a   1.000
_cell.length_b   1.000
_cell.length_c   1.000
_cell.angle_alpha   90.00
_cell.angle_beta   90.00
_cell.angle_gamma   90.00
#
_symmetry.space_group_name_H-M   'P 1'
#
loop_
_entity.id
_entity.type
_entity.pdbx_description
1 polymer ?
#
loop_
_entity_poly.entity_id
_entity_poly.type
_entity_poly.pdbx_seq_one_letter_code
_entity_poly.pdbx_strand_id
1 'polypeptide(L)'
;MVLVKSRRGAALARAVVENTVIPGAVVLHHGAWFDPAVLDGKEIDVHGNPNSLTQDIPTSSLACGNVASTANVEVTKWVGPIPDIRAFTPPSAAAK
;
A
#
# COMPACT_ATOMS: atom_id res chain seq x y z
N MET A 1 5.26 -8.54 10.03
CA MET A 1 4.82 -7.80 8.82
C MET A 1 3.62 -8.52 8.21
N VAL A 2 2.73 -7.79 7.57
CA VAL A 2 1.65 -8.36 6.75
C VAL A 2 1.74 -7.86 5.32
N LEU A 3 1.30 -8.69 4.39
CA LEU A 3 1.05 -8.33 3.01
C LEU A 3 -0.43 -7.99 2.87
N VAL A 4 -0.72 -6.74 2.47
CA VAL A 4 -2.05 -6.28 2.12
C VAL A 4 -2.15 -6.29 0.61
N LYS A 5 -3.07 -7.07 0.04
CA LYS A 5 -3.18 -7.24 -1.40
C LYS A 5 -4.58 -6.91 -1.88
N SER A 6 -4.68 -6.20 -3.00
CA SER A 6 -5.92 -6.01 -3.75
C SER A 6 -5.79 -6.62 -5.15
N ARG A 7 -6.82 -6.43 -5.98
CA ARG A 7 -6.75 -6.77 -7.42
C ARG A 7 -5.80 -5.84 -8.20
N ARG A 8 -5.42 -4.69 -7.64
CA ARG A 8 -4.63 -3.64 -8.32
C ARG A 8 -3.16 -3.65 -7.91
N GLY A 9 -2.85 -4.07 -6.71
CA GLY A 9 -1.48 -4.08 -6.22
C GLY A 9 -1.36 -4.71 -4.85
N ALA A 10 -0.20 -4.51 -4.24
CA ALA A 10 0.12 -5.02 -2.93
C ALA A 10 1.03 -4.06 -2.17
N ALA A 11 0.90 -4.06 -0.85
CA ALA A 11 1.68 -3.25 0.05
C ALA A 11 2.07 -4.05 1.30
N LEU A 12 3.28 -3.83 1.82
CA LEU A 12 3.67 -4.30 3.15
C LEU A 12 3.21 -3.29 4.20
N ALA A 13 2.71 -3.82 5.33
CA ALA A 13 2.30 -3.00 6.46
C ALA A 13 2.53 -3.71 7.78
N ARG A 14 2.70 -2.94 8.86
CA ARG A 14 2.76 -3.49 10.22
C ARG A 14 1.33 -3.63 10.73
N ALA A 15 0.95 -4.84 11.10
CA ALA A 15 -0.31 -5.07 11.79
C ALA A 15 -0.26 -4.49 13.21
N VAL A 16 -1.26 -3.68 13.55
CA VAL A 16 -1.57 -3.21 14.90
C VAL A 16 -2.98 -3.66 15.18
N VAL A 17 -3.19 -4.41 16.27
CA VAL A 17 -4.49 -5.00 16.61
C VAL A 17 -5.16 -4.12 17.66
N GLU A 18 -6.32 -3.57 17.31
CA GLU A 18 -7.11 -2.70 18.17
C GLU A 18 -8.59 -3.07 18.08
N ASN A 19 -9.35 -2.77 19.14
CA ASN A 19 -10.79 -3.02 19.21
C ASN A 19 -11.64 -1.83 18.71
N THR A 20 -11.01 -0.88 18.00
CA THR A 20 -11.62 0.34 17.45
C THR A 20 -12.06 0.16 16.00
N VAL A 21 -11.60 -0.90 15.32
CA VAL A 21 -11.93 -1.23 13.93
C VAL A 21 -12.95 -2.35 13.89
N ILE A 22 -14.01 -2.17 13.09
CA ILE A 22 -15.07 -3.17 12.95
C ILE A 22 -14.55 -4.48 12.33
N PRO A 23 -15.14 -5.64 12.69
CA PRO A 23 -14.78 -6.92 12.06
C PRO A 23 -14.91 -6.86 10.53
N GLY A 24 -13.88 -7.37 9.83
CA GLY A 24 -13.84 -7.41 8.36
C GLY A 24 -13.28 -6.15 7.69
N ALA A 25 -12.93 -5.11 8.46
CA ALA A 25 -12.28 -3.91 7.96
C ALA A 25 -10.82 -3.82 8.44
N VAL A 26 -10.00 -3.10 7.68
CA VAL A 26 -8.64 -2.70 8.07
C VAL A 26 -8.45 -1.21 7.80
N VAL A 27 -7.57 -0.58 8.56
CA VAL A 27 -7.21 0.83 8.36
C VAL A 27 -5.74 0.93 7.94
N LEU A 28 -5.51 1.61 6.83
CA LEU A 28 -4.18 2.00 6.35
C LEU A 28 -4.24 3.48 5.98
N HIS A 29 -3.55 4.32 6.74
CA HIS A 29 -3.63 5.78 6.55
C HIS A 29 -2.92 6.24 5.29
N HIS A 30 -3.52 7.21 4.58
CA HIS A 30 -2.89 7.85 3.43
C HIS A 30 -1.66 8.69 3.85
N GLY A 31 -0.77 8.94 2.89
CA GLY A 31 0.39 9.83 3.06
C GLY A 31 1.74 9.13 3.17
N ALA A 32 1.76 7.79 3.28
CA ALA A 32 3.01 7.04 3.15
C ALA A 32 3.63 7.25 1.76
N TRP A 33 4.93 7.47 1.74
CA TRP A 33 5.69 7.60 0.49
C TRP A 33 5.70 6.25 -0.24
N PHE A 34 5.49 6.26 -1.54
CA PHE A 34 5.51 5.04 -2.34
C PHE A 34 6.94 4.53 -2.51
N ASP A 35 7.20 3.26 -2.19
CA ASP A 35 8.50 2.62 -2.36
C ASP A 35 8.35 1.23 -3.00
N PRO A 36 8.31 1.16 -4.35
CA PRO A 36 8.09 -0.10 -5.05
C PRO A 36 9.34 -0.98 -5.05
N ALA A 37 9.24 -2.22 -4.58
CA ALA A 37 10.26 -3.24 -4.74
C ALA A 37 9.71 -4.48 -5.43
N VAL A 38 10.55 -5.19 -6.17
CA VAL A 38 10.19 -6.48 -6.78
C VAL A 38 10.59 -7.61 -5.82
N LEU A 39 9.60 -8.28 -5.25
CA LEU A 39 9.76 -9.44 -4.36
C LEU A 39 9.10 -10.65 -5.00
N ASP A 40 9.85 -11.74 -5.18
CA ASP A 40 9.39 -12.96 -5.85
C ASP A 40 8.69 -12.69 -7.21
N GLY A 41 9.25 -11.77 -7.99
CA GLY A 41 8.73 -11.37 -9.31
C GLY A 41 7.48 -10.51 -9.28
N LYS A 42 7.06 -10.00 -8.11
CA LYS A 42 5.90 -9.10 -7.96
C LYS A 42 6.34 -7.75 -7.44
N GLU A 43 5.82 -6.69 -8.04
CA GLU A 43 5.98 -5.35 -7.51
C GLU A 43 5.08 -5.17 -6.28
N ILE A 44 5.69 -4.76 -5.16
CA ILE A 44 5.05 -4.55 -3.87
C ILE A 44 5.54 -3.21 -3.34
N ASP A 45 4.63 -2.36 -2.88
CA ASP A 45 5.04 -1.19 -2.11
C ASP A 45 5.49 -1.62 -0.72
N VAL A 46 6.78 -1.43 -0.42
CA VAL A 46 7.37 -1.91 0.82
C VAL A 46 7.21 -0.93 1.97
N HIS A 47 6.82 0.32 1.70
CA HIS A 47 6.63 1.34 2.73
C HIS A 47 5.16 1.48 3.17
N GLY A 48 4.21 1.15 2.30
CA GLY A 48 2.81 0.96 2.70
C GLY A 48 1.84 2.08 2.28
N ASN A 49 1.99 2.64 1.08
CA ASN A 49 1.05 3.58 0.49
C ASN A 49 -0.28 2.87 0.14
N PRO A 50 -1.40 3.28 0.75
CA PRO A 50 -2.70 2.67 0.46
C PRO A 50 -3.16 2.87 -0.99
N ASN A 51 -2.68 3.92 -1.67
CA ASN A 51 -3.11 4.20 -3.04
C ASN A 51 -2.66 3.10 -4.03
N SER A 52 -1.62 2.32 -3.71
CA SER A 52 -1.21 1.13 -4.48
C SER A 52 -2.28 0.02 -4.47
N LEU A 53 -3.28 0.11 -3.59
CA LEU A 53 -4.36 -0.86 -3.44
C LEU A 53 -5.66 -0.39 -4.09
N THR A 54 -5.78 0.90 -4.37
CA THR A 54 -7.03 1.58 -4.74
C THR A 54 -7.29 1.59 -6.23
N GLN A 55 -8.54 1.82 -6.61
CA GLN A 55 -8.95 1.95 -8.00
C GLN A 55 -8.96 3.43 -8.43
N ASP A 56 -8.45 3.68 -9.63
CA ASP A 56 -8.53 4.99 -10.27
C ASP A 56 -9.73 5.03 -11.23
N ILE A 57 -10.90 5.38 -10.68
CA ILE A 57 -12.14 5.58 -11.44
C ILE A 57 -12.90 6.77 -10.86
N PRO A 58 -13.72 7.48 -11.67
CA PRO A 58 -14.54 8.57 -11.16
C PRO A 58 -15.67 8.05 -10.28
N THR A 59 -16.09 8.86 -9.30
CA THR A 59 -17.29 8.58 -8.48
C THR A 59 -18.56 8.46 -9.31
N SER A 60 -18.73 9.32 -10.32
CA SER A 60 -19.85 9.31 -11.25
C SER A 60 -19.52 10.12 -12.51
N SER A 61 -20.37 10.01 -13.54
CA SER A 61 -20.27 10.83 -14.76
C SER A 61 -20.50 12.32 -14.54
N LEU A 62 -21.09 12.71 -13.39
CA LEU A 62 -21.37 14.11 -13.06
C LEU A 62 -20.19 14.76 -12.32
N ALA A 63 -19.76 14.14 -11.21
CA ALA A 63 -18.81 14.77 -10.28
C ALA A 63 -17.34 14.48 -10.61
N CYS A 64 -17.06 13.33 -11.22
CA CYS A 64 -15.70 12.90 -11.56
C CYS A 64 -14.68 13.00 -10.38
N GLY A 65 -15.15 12.77 -9.15
CA GLY A 65 -14.29 12.76 -7.96
C GLY A 65 -13.52 11.45 -7.81
N ASN A 66 -12.54 11.41 -6.91
CA ASN A 66 -11.79 10.18 -6.61
C ASN A 66 -12.58 9.23 -5.68
N VAL A 67 -12.19 7.96 -5.69
CA VAL A 67 -12.71 6.89 -4.81
C VAL A 67 -11.59 6.25 -3.98
N ALA A 68 -10.61 7.04 -3.54
CA ALA A 68 -9.35 6.55 -2.96
C ALA A 68 -9.51 5.79 -1.63
N SER A 69 -10.65 5.90 -0.95
CA SER A 69 -10.92 5.14 0.28
C SER A 69 -11.74 3.86 0.03
N THR A 70 -11.85 3.42 -1.22
CA THR A 70 -12.57 2.21 -1.61
C THR A 70 -11.61 1.16 -2.17
N ALA A 71 -11.33 0.12 -1.38
CA ALA A 71 -10.56 -1.04 -1.83
C ALA A 71 -10.97 -2.31 -1.04
N ASN A 72 -11.21 -3.40 -1.76
CA ASN A 72 -11.30 -4.73 -1.15
C ASN A 72 -9.92 -5.34 -1.12
N VAL A 73 -9.50 -5.81 0.06
CA VAL A 73 -8.17 -6.34 0.30
C VAL A 73 -8.20 -7.68 1.01
N GLU A 74 -7.14 -8.46 0.81
CA GLU A 74 -6.79 -9.63 1.60
C GLU A 74 -5.52 -9.32 2.39
N VAL A 75 -5.47 -9.75 3.65
CA VAL A 75 -4.30 -9.55 4.52
C VAL A 75 -3.73 -10.91 4.89
N THR A 76 -2.45 -11.12 4.59
CA THR A 76 -1.74 -12.36 4.93
C THR A 76 -0.46 -12.06 5.69
N LYS A 77 0.01 -13.01 6.51
CA LYS A 77 1.30 -12.88 7.19
C LYS A 77 2.43 -12.90 6.15
N TRP A 78 3.30 -11.89 6.18
CA TRP A 78 4.52 -11.89 5.37
C TRP A 78 5.57 -12.82 6.01
N VAL A 79 6.11 -13.73 5.20
CA VAL A 79 7.13 -14.73 5.63
C VAL A 79 8.47 -14.56 4.93
N GLY A 80 8.57 -13.64 3.97
CA GLY A 80 9.82 -13.33 3.27
C GLY A 80 10.72 -12.37 4.04
N PRO A 81 11.91 -12.05 3.50
CA PRO A 81 12.76 -11.01 4.05
C PRO A 81 12.05 -9.65 4.06
N ILE A 82 12.39 -8.80 5.03
CA ILE A 82 11.88 -7.42 5.07
C ILE A 82 12.88 -6.58 4.27
N PRO A 83 12.47 -5.99 3.14
CA PRO A 83 13.34 -5.13 2.34
C PRO A 83 13.57 -3.79 3.05
N ASP A 84 14.69 -3.14 2.73
CA ASP A 84 15.00 -1.80 3.20
C ASP A 84 14.07 -0.75 2.57
N ILE A 85 13.67 0.24 3.36
CA ILE A 85 12.89 1.39 2.88
C ILE A 85 13.86 2.44 2.32
N ARG A 86 13.78 2.66 1.01
CA ARG A 86 14.54 3.65 0.24
C ARG A 86 13.83 4.99 0.15
N ALA A 87 12.52 5.07 0.45
CA ALA A 87 11.76 6.32 0.40
C ALA A 87 12.42 7.49 1.17
N PHE A 88 13.12 7.18 2.27
CA PHE A 88 13.82 8.17 3.10
C PHE A 88 15.32 8.27 2.81
N THR A 89 15.83 7.46 1.88
CA THR A 89 17.23 7.51 1.46
C THR A 89 17.37 8.56 0.37
N PRO A 90 18.23 9.58 0.54
CA PRO A 90 18.52 10.53 -0.53
C PRO A 90 18.97 9.80 -1.81
N PRO A 91 18.57 10.26 -3.00
CA PRO A 91 19.08 9.69 -4.23
C PRO A 91 20.61 9.82 -4.25
N SER A 92 21.29 8.84 -4.86
CA SER A 92 22.72 8.99 -5.15
C SER A 92 22.93 10.28 -5.92
N ALA A 93 23.96 11.06 -5.57
CA ALA A 93 24.28 12.28 -6.28
C ALA A 93 24.30 12.00 -7.79
N ALA A 94 23.44 12.69 -8.54
CA ALA A 94 23.49 12.63 -9.99
C ALA A 94 24.88 13.15 -10.41
N ALA A 95 25.62 12.37 -11.19
CA ALA A 95 26.76 12.92 -11.90
C ALA A 95 26.24 14.11 -12.72
N LYS A 96 26.81 15.29 -12.48
CA LYS A 96 26.50 16.49 -13.25
C LYS A 96 26.92 16.34 -14.69
#